data_AF-A0A3C1J9X7-F1
#
_entry.id   AF-A0A3C1J9X7-F1
#
_cell.length_a   1.000
_cell.length_b   1.000
_cell.length_c   1.000
_cell.angle_alpha   90.00
_cell.angle_beta   90.00
_cell.angle_gamma   90.00
#
_symmetry.space_group_name_H-M   'P 1'
#
loop_
_entity.id
_entity.type
_entity.pdbx_description
1 polymer ?
#
loop_
_entity_poly.entity_id
_entity_poly.type
_entity_poly.pdbx_seq_one_letter_code
_entity_poly.pdbx_strand_id
1 'polypeptide(L)'
;MENDESLLKCPYCGAANSVESEFCGACFKHLCIPAEERAEARARRALEELAAPAAAAGAERPASRLWGRAALIGGLFVFYLQWLREENYFSFLDYINLAFHEAGHVFLGFFGRFIMTLGGTLFQLLIPAACLVHFLRQGANLGWQLCLFWTGQSLLNVSIYAADAIKQELPLVGGGTHDWTYLLTEVGLIAHPEAVGRAIFLIGSAIIFYSFYLIGRDAVRREPVVLGDMKLY
;
A
#
# COMPACT_ATOMS: atom_id res chain seq x y z
N MET A 1 26.46 -25.80 -2.68
CA MET A 1 25.28 -26.66 -2.90
C MET A 1 24.20 -26.11 -1.99
N GLU A 2 23.17 -25.53 -2.59
CA GLU A 2 22.12 -24.75 -1.94
C GLU A 2 21.36 -25.56 -0.88
N ASN A 3 21.02 -24.91 0.24
CA ASN A 3 20.13 -25.43 1.26
C ASN A 3 18.75 -25.73 0.64
N ASP A 4 18.53 -26.99 0.26
CA ASP A 4 17.26 -27.54 -0.24
C ASP A 4 16.27 -27.90 0.90
N GLU A 5 16.62 -27.62 2.16
CA GLU A 5 15.88 -28.12 3.33
C GLU A 5 14.61 -27.32 3.72
N SER A 6 14.20 -26.31 2.95
CA SER A 6 13.00 -25.50 3.29
C SER A 6 11.97 -25.36 2.16
N LEU A 7 12.01 -26.22 1.14
CA LEU A 7 11.11 -26.14 -0.01
C LEU A 7 10.04 -27.25 0.01
N LEU A 8 8.78 -26.86 0.19
CA LEU A 8 7.61 -27.72 0.09
C LEU A 8 7.09 -27.75 -1.36
N LYS A 9 6.86 -28.95 -1.92
CA LYS A 9 6.22 -29.08 -3.23
C LYS A 9 4.71 -28.89 -3.12
N CYS A 10 4.15 -28.06 -3.99
CA CYS A 10 2.72 -27.85 -4.11
C CYS A 10 2.02 -29.17 -4.51
N PRO A 11 0.99 -29.63 -3.79
CA PRO A 11 0.30 -30.88 -4.09
C PRO A 11 -0.51 -30.82 -5.40
N TYR A 12 -0.75 -29.62 -5.94
CA TYR A 12 -1.57 -29.42 -7.13
C TYR A 12 -0.76 -29.29 -8.43
N CYS A 13 0.42 -28.65 -8.38
CA CYS A 13 1.22 -28.38 -9.58
C CYS A 13 2.69 -28.77 -9.45
N GLY A 14 3.12 -29.29 -8.30
CA GLY A 14 4.50 -29.73 -8.06
C GLY A 14 5.52 -28.61 -7.90
N ALA A 15 5.12 -27.34 -8.04
CA ALA A 15 6.03 -26.21 -7.87
C ALA A 15 6.61 -26.15 -6.45
N ALA A 16 7.89 -25.82 -6.34
CA ALA A 16 8.53 -25.58 -5.04
C ALA A 16 8.03 -24.28 -4.42
N ASN A 17 7.73 -24.31 -3.12
CA ASN A 17 7.25 -23.19 -2.34
C ASN A 17 7.95 -23.17 -0.98
N SER A 18 8.04 -22.00 -0.35
CA SER A 18 8.47 -21.93 1.04
C SER A 18 7.44 -22.59 1.95
N VAL A 19 7.88 -23.25 3.02
CA VAL A 19 7.00 -23.74 4.10
C VAL A 19 6.24 -22.58 4.76
N GLU A 20 6.75 -21.34 4.68
CA GLU A 20 6.08 -20.15 5.19
C GLU A 20 4.91 -19.67 4.31
N SER A 21 4.81 -20.16 3.08
CA SER A 21 3.83 -19.72 2.08
C SER A 21 2.45 -20.33 2.34
N GLU A 22 1.40 -19.49 2.26
CA GLU A 22 0.02 -19.94 2.37
C GLU A 22 -0.53 -20.49 1.04
N PHE A 23 -0.11 -19.87 -0.07
CA PHE A 23 -0.54 -20.21 -1.42
C PHE A 23 0.66 -20.60 -2.27
N CYS A 24 0.41 -21.44 -3.26
CA CYS A 24 1.40 -21.78 -4.27
C CYS A 24 1.68 -20.57 -5.17
N GLY A 25 2.95 -20.18 -5.31
CA GLY A 25 3.34 -19.06 -6.18
C GLY A 25 3.12 -19.29 -7.68
N ALA A 26 2.89 -20.53 -8.12
CA ALA A 26 2.66 -20.87 -9.52
C ALA A 26 1.17 -21.01 -9.88
N CYS A 27 0.37 -21.67 -9.03
CA CYS A 27 -1.04 -21.96 -9.32
C CYS A 27 -2.03 -21.29 -8.37
N PHE A 28 -1.55 -20.50 -7.40
CA PHE A 28 -2.34 -19.75 -6.42
C PHE A 28 -3.29 -20.59 -5.55
N LYS A 29 -3.16 -21.92 -5.57
CA LYS A 29 -3.92 -22.82 -4.70
C LYS A 29 -3.32 -22.83 -3.30
N HIS A 30 -4.20 -22.92 -2.30
CA HIS A 30 -3.82 -22.98 -0.90
C HIS A 30 -2.99 -24.24 -0.62
N LEU A 31 -1.79 -24.09 -0.03
CA LEU A 31 -0.87 -25.22 0.16
C LEU A 31 -1.28 -26.17 1.29
N CYS A 32 -2.27 -25.79 2.11
CA CYS A 32 -2.82 -26.58 3.22
C CYS A 32 -1.77 -26.99 4.26
N ILE A 33 -0.74 -26.17 4.44
CA ILE A 33 0.28 -26.36 5.48
C ILE A 33 -0.33 -26.01 6.85
N PRO A 34 -0.22 -26.89 7.86
CA PRO A 34 -0.69 -26.61 9.21
C PRO A 34 -0.15 -25.28 9.76
N ALA A 35 -0.99 -24.52 10.48
CA ALA A 35 -0.60 -23.21 11.01
C ALA A 35 0.59 -23.30 11.99
N GLU A 36 0.68 -24.39 12.75
CA GLU A 36 1.77 -24.67 13.69
C GLU A 36 3.11 -24.85 12.95
N GLU A 37 3.16 -25.68 11.91
CA GLU A 37 4.36 -25.87 11.09
C GLU A 37 4.85 -24.56 10.46
N ARG A 38 3.92 -23.72 9.98
CA ARG A 38 4.25 -22.39 9.45
C ARG A 38 4.79 -21.45 10.54
N ALA A 39 4.23 -21.52 11.75
CA ALA A 39 4.67 -20.70 12.88
C ALA A 39 6.05 -21.14 13.36
N GLU A 40 6.31 -22.44 13.43
CA GLU A 40 7.61 -23.01 13.77
C GLU A 40 8.68 -22.64 12.74
N ALA A 41 8.37 -22.73 11.44
CA ALA A 41 9.27 -22.31 10.38
C ALA A 41 9.66 -20.82 10.50
N ARG A 42 8.67 -19.94 10.74
CA ARG A 42 8.91 -18.50 10.98
C ARG A 42 9.75 -18.26 12.24
N ALA A 43 9.47 -18.99 13.32
CA ALA A 43 10.20 -18.86 14.58
C ALA A 43 11.65 -19.33 14.45
N ARG A 44 11.90 -20.46 13.77
CA ARG A 44 13.24 -20.95 13.44
C ARG A 44 14.01 -19.92 12.64
N ARG A 45 13.41 -19.38 11.57
CA ARG A 45 14.05 -18.37 10.75
C ARG A 45 14.36 -17.09 11.53
N ALA A 46 13.47 -16.64 12.40
CA ALA A 46 13.72 -15.48 13.25
C ALA A 46 14.87 -15.73 14.24
N LEU A 47 14.96 -16.93 14.81
CA LEU A 47 16.07 -17.34 15.68
C LEU A 47 17.38 -17.46 14.92
N GLU A 48 17.36 -17.98 13.69
CA GLU A 48 18.51 -18.04 12.80
C GLU A 48 18.97 -16.64 12.39
N GLU A 49 18.06 -15.70 12.09
CA GLU A 49 18.39 -14.30 11.80
C GLU A 49 19.02 -13.60 13.02
N LEU A 50 18.56 -13.93 14.25
CA LEU A 50 19.14 -13.43 15.50
C LEU A 50 20.49 -14.07 15.84
N ALA A 51 20.68 -15.34 15.48
CA ALA A 51 21.90 -16.11 15.75
C ALA A 51 22.95 -15.96 14.64
N ALA A 52 22.58 -15.44 13.47
CA ALA A 52 23.49 -15.23 12.35
C ALA A 52 24.60 -14.24 12.77
N PRO A 53 25.89 -14.64 12.66
CA PRO A 53 26.97 -13.73 12.98
C PRO A 53 26.94 -12.54 12.03
N ALA A 54 27.14 -11.33 12.55
CA ALA A 54 27.20 -10.09 11.76
C ALA A 54 28.19 -10.17 10.57
N ALA A 55 29.17 -11.06 10.65
CA ALA A 55 30.17 -11.33 9.62
C ALA A 55 29.63 -12.09 8.38
N ALA A 56 28.53 -12.85 8.48
CA ALA A 56 27.93 -13.54 7.32
C ALA A 56 27.15 -12.58 6.40
N ALA A 57 26.97 -11.31 6.81
CA ALA A 57 26.38 -10.24 6.01
C ALA A 57 27.31 -9.72 4.89
N GLY A 58 28.54 -10.22 4.80
CA GLY A 58 29.58 -9.79 3.85
C GLY A 58 29.62 -10.52 2.51
N ALA A 59 28.58 -11.26 2.11
CA ALA A 59 28.46 -11.64 0.71
C ALA A 59 28.14 -10.36 -0.09
N GLU A 60 29.05 -9.95 -0.98
CA GLU A 60 28.91 -8.79 -1.87
C GLU A 60 27.56 -8.83 -2.61
N ARG A 61 26.54 -8.16 -2.04
CA ARG A 61 25.24 -7.98 -2.68
C ARG A 61 25.29 -6.65 -3.41
N PRO A 62 25.04 -6.61 -4.73
CA PRO A 62 25.17 -5.38 -5.49
C PRO A 62 24.20 -4.32 -4.95
N ALA A 63 24.65 -3.06 -4.85
CA ALA A 63 23.84 -1.90 -4.47
C ALA A 63 22.60 -1.66 -5.35
N SER A 64 22.35 -2.51 -6.35
CA SER A 64 21.23 -2.44 -7.29
C SER A 64 19.87 -2.46 -6.60
N ARG A 65 19.72 -3.11 -5.44
CA ARG A 65 18.46 -3.09 -4.66
C ARG A 65 18.21 -1.75 -3.97
N LEU A 66 19.26 -1.15 -3.39
CA LEU A 66 19.20 0.21 -2.83
C LEU A 66 18.86 1.22 -3.93
N TRP A 67 19.60 1.19 -5.05
CA TRP A 67 19.34 2.08 -6.19
C TRP A 67 17.96 1.84 -6.79
N GLY A 68 17.50 0.59 -6.86
CA GLY A 68 16.14 0.25 -7.29
C GLY A 68 15.07 0.85 -6.38
N ARG A 69 15.26 0.80 -5.06
CA ARG A 69 14.33 1.42 -4.10
C ARG A 69 14.39 2.95 -4.14
N ALA A 70 15.58 3.53 -4.31
CA ALA A 70 15.73 4.97 -4.47
C ALA A 70 15.05 5.46 -5.76
N ALA A 71 15.23 4.75 -6.87
CA ALA A 71 14.57 5.03 -8.13
C ALA A 71 13.03 4.89 -8.00
N LEU A 72 12.55 3.87 -7.30
CA LEU A 72 11.13 3.69 -7.00
C LEU A 72 10.57 4.87 -6.20
N ILE A 73 11.23 5.26 -5.09
CA ILE A 73 10.80 6.43 -4.29
C ILE A 73 10.82 7.68 -5.16
N GLY A 74 11.86 7.89 -5.98
CA GLY A 74 11.95 9.02 -6.90
C GLY A 74 10.78 9.07 -7.89
N GLY A 75 10.44 7.93 -8.50
CA GLY A 75 9.29 7.82 -9.40
C GLY A 75 7.97 8.10 -8.70
N LEU A 76 7.74 7.52 -7.51
CA LEU A 76 6.53 7.77 -6.71
C LEU A 76 6.45 9.21 -6.21
N PHE A 77 7.58 9.85 -5.93
CA PHE A 77 7.62 11.26 -5.54
C PHE A 77 7.25 12.17 -6.71
N VAL A 78 7.81 11.93 -7.91
CA VAL A 78 7.41 12.65 -9.14
C VAL A 78 5.93 12.48 -9.44
N PHE A 79 5.38 11.29 -9.18
CA PHE A 79 3.95 11.04 -9.27
C PHE A 79 3.14 11.83 -8.22
N TYR A 80 3.58 11.86 -6.96
CA TYR A 80 2.99 12.69 -5.90
C TYR A 80 2.98 14.19 -6.25
N LEU A 81 4.04 14.72 -6.87
CA LEU A 81 4.14 16.14 -7.24
C LEU A 81 3.04 16.59 -8.20
N GLN A 82 2.35 15.69 -8.90
CA GLN A 82 1.25 16.07 -9.79
C GLN A 82 0.08 16.71 -9.04
N TRP A 83 -0.20 16.27 -7.81
CA TRP A 83 -1.22 16.88 -6.94
C TRP A 83 -0.87 18.30 -6.49
N LEU A 84 0.41 18.68 -6.54
CA LEU A 84 0.85 20.05 -6.25
C LEU A 84 0.85 20.92 -7.52
N ARG A 85 0.82 20.30 -8.71
CA ARG A 85 0.88 20.99 -10.00
C ARG A 85 -0.50 21.28 -10.58
N GLU A 86 -1.46 20.38 -10.39
CA GLU A 86 -2.80 20.46 -10.96
C GLU A 86 -3.84 20.37 -9.84
N GLU A 87 -4.72 21.37 -9.74
CA GLU A 87 -5.73 21.46 -8.67
C GLU A 87 -6.70 20.28 -8.67
N ASN A 88 -7.11 19.82 -9.86
CA ASN A 88 -8.03 18.69 -10.06
C ASN A 88 -7.30 17.49 -10.67
N TYR A 89 -6.10 17.18 -10.19
CA TYR A 89 -5.33 16.06 -10.71
C TYR A 89 -6.08 14.72 -10.53
N PHE A 90 -6.18 13.94 -11.61
CA PHE A 90 -6.81 12.63 -11.61
C PHE A 90 -5.90 11.63 -12.34
N SER A 91 -5.46 10.61 -11.61
CA SER A 91 -4.49 9.62 -12.09
C SER A 91 -5.16 8.32 -12.54
N PHE A 92 -4.38 7.42 -13.16
CA PHE A 92 -4.89 6.08 -13.49
C PHE A 92 -5.36 5.30 -12.24
N LEU A 93 -4.67 5.47 -11.11
CA LEU A 93 -5.01 4.80 -9.85
C LEU A 93 -6.37 5.30 -9.31
N ASP A 94 -6.78 6.50 -9.70
CA ASP A 94 -8.06 7.07 -9.29
C ASP A 94 -9.25 6.43 -9.99
N TYR A 95 -9.09 5.85 -11.18
CA TYR A 95 -10.13 5.01 -11.76
C TYR A 95 -10.37 3.75 -10.93
N ILE A 96 -9.30 3.17 -10.38
CA ILE A 96 -9.40 1.99 -9.50
C ILE A 96 -10.06 2.39 -8.18
N ASN A 97 -9.62 3.51 -7.59
CA ASN A 97 -10.23 4.07 -6.38
C ASN A 97 -11.72 4.35 -6.58
N LEU A 98 -12.10 4.96 -7.70
CA LEU A 98 -13.48 5.27 -8.06
C LEU A 98 -14.33 4.01 -8.23
N ALA A 99 -13.81 2.95 -8.85
CA ALA A 99 -14.54 1.69 -8.95
C ALA A 99 -14.87 1.11 -7.56
N PHE A 100 -13.93 1.18 -6.61
CA PHE A 100 -14.18 0.76 -5.23
C PHE A 100 -15.10 1.73 -4.48
N HIS A 101 -15.06 3.03 -4.81
CA HIS A 101 -15.98 4.02 -4.30
C HIS A 101 -17.43 3.67 -4.65
N GLU A 102 -17.73 3.45 -5.92
CA GLU A 102 -19.07 3.08 -6.37
C GLU A 102 -19.52 1.75 -5.76
N ALA A 103 -18.60 0.78 -5.66
CA ALA A 103 -18.90 -0.48 -4.99
C ALA A 103 -19.30 -0.26 -3.52
N GLY A 104 -18.67 0.68 -2.82
CA GLY A 104 -19.00 1.01 -1.43
C GLY A 104 -20.46 1.46 -1.25
N HIS A 105 -20.97 2.30 -2.15
CA HIS A 105 -22.38 2.68 -2.13
C HIS A 105 -23.32 1.48 -2.32
N VAL A 106 -22.98 0.55 -3.22
CA VAL A 106 -23.76 -0.66 -3.47
C VAL A 106 -23.74 -1.58 -2.25
N PHE A 107 -22.55 -1.86 -1.71
CA PHE A 107 -22.39 -2.76 -0.57
C PHE A 107 -22.99 -2.19 0.71
N LEU A 108 -23.00 -0.88 0.89
CA LEU A 108 -23.57 -0.24 2.07
C LEU A 108 -24.96 0.37 1.83
N GLY A 109 -25.56 0.13 0.66
CA GLY A 109 -26.85 0.68 0.25
C GLY A 109 -28.05 0.16 1.04
N PHE A 110 -27.90 -0.97 1.75
CA PHE A 110 -28.94 -1.47 2.64
C PHE A 110 -28.94 -0.78 4.02
N PHE A 111 -27.92 0.04 4.33
CA PHE A 111 -27.91 0.88 5.51
C PHE A 111 -28.59 2.24 5.23
N GLY A 112 -28.74 3.06 6.26
CA GLY A 112 -29.27 4.42 6.10
C GLY A 112 -28.40 5.30 5.19
N ARG A 113 -29.00 6.35 4.63
CA ARG A 113 -28.37 7.25 3.63
C ARG A 113 -26.98 7.73 4.04
N PHE A 114 -26.79 8.11 5.30
CA PHE A 114 -25.48 8.50 5.82
C PHE A 114 -24.40 7.44 5.62
N ILE A 115 -24.67 6.19 6.02
CA ILE A 115 -23.71 5.09 5.92
C ILE A 115 -23.49 4.69 4.46
N MET A 116 -24.56 4.66 3.65
CA MET A 116 -24.45 4.39 2.22
C MET A 116 -23.56 5.43 1.51
N THR A 117 -23.77 6.72 1.76
CA THR A 117 -22.98 7.80 1.14
C THR A 117 -21.54 7.82 1.65
N LEU A 118 -21.33 7.63 2.96
CA LEU A 118 -19.99 7.47 3.52
C LEU A 118 -19.27 6.23 2.96
N GLY A 119 -20.05 5.22 2.57
CA GLY A 119 -19.57 3.93 2.12
C GLY A 119 -18.64 3.98 0.93
N GLY A 120 -18.82 4.93 0.01
CA GLY A 120 -17.95 5.07 -1.14
C GLY A 120 -16.52 5.41 -0.74
N THR A 121 -16.35 6.51 0.01
CA THR A 121 -15.02 6.89 0.54
C THR A 121 -14.45 5.80 1.45
N LEU A 122 -15.27 5.12 2.25
CA LEU A 122 -14.81 4.03 3.11
C LEU A 122 -14.23 2.87 2.30
N PHE A 123 -14.92 2.38 1.27
CA PHE A 123 -14.42 1.26 0.46
C PHE A 123 -13.17 1.64 -0.31
N GLN A 124 -13.14 2.85 -0.87
CA GLN A 124 -11.96 3.41 -1.53
C GLN A 124 -10.70 3.40 -0.63
N LEU A 125 -10.85 3.50 0.70
CA LEU A 125 -9.74 3.41 1.66
C LEU A 125 -9.53 2.00 2.25
N LEU A 126 -10.61 1.24 2.44
CA LEU A 126 -10.55 -0.09 3.03
C LEU A 126 -9.84 -1.11 2.14
N ILE A 127 -9.98 -0.99 0.82
CA ILE A 127 -9.35 -1.92 -0.12
C ILE A 127 -7.81 -1.87 -0.06
N PRO A 128 -7.15 -0.70 -0.25
CA PRO A 128 -5.70 -0.65 -0.09
C PRO A 128 -5.25 -1.03 1.33
N ALA A 129 -6.03 -0.72 2.37
CA ALA A 129 -5.74 -1.15 3.73
C ALA A 129 -5.83 -2.68 3.91
N ALA A 130 -6.81 -3.34 3.28
CA ALA A 130 -6.93 -4.80 3.31
C ALA A 130 -5.75 -5.46 2.58
N CYS A 131 -5.35 -4.94 1.42
CA CYS A 131 -4.15 -5.37 0.70
C CYS A 131 -2.89 -5.17 1.55
N LEU A 132 -2.77 -4.03 2.25
CA LEU A 132 -1.68 -3.77 3.18
C LEU A 132 -1.61 -4.86 4.25
N VAL A 133 -2.71 -5.15 4.94
CA VAL A 133 -2.76 -6.19 5.98
C VAL A 133 -2.41 -7.57 5.42
N HIS A 134 -2.87 -7.88 4.21
CA HIS A 134 -2.55 -9.13 3.52
C HIS A 134 -1.05 -9.29 3.27
N PHE A 135 -0.41 -8.29 2.63
CA PHE A 135 1.03 -8.33 2.36
C PHE A 135 1.87 -8.27 3.64
N LEU A 136 1.39 -7.56 4.66
CA LEU A 136 2.04 -7.51 5.96
C LEU A 136 2.08 -8.90 6.62
N ARG A 137 0.98 -9.65 6.59
CA ARG A 137 0.90 -11.03 7.12
C ARG A 137 1.79 -12.03 6.36
N GLN A 138 2.06 -11.76 5.09
CA GLN A 138 2.97 -12.53 4.24
C GLN A 138 4.45 -12.15 4.41
N GLY A 139 4.77 -11.10 5.17
CA GLY A 139 6.15 -10.60 5.29
C GLY A 139 6.67 -9.93 4.01
N ALA A 140 5.79 -9.60 3.06
CA ALA A 140 6.13 -8.95 1.80
C ALA A 140 6.30 -7.43 2.02
N ASN A 141 7.46 -7.03 2.53
CA ASN A 141 7.68 -5.66 3.00
C ASN A 141 7.37 -4.56 1.99
N LEU A 142 7.90 -4.69 0.78
CA LEU A 142 7.67 -3.68 -0.26
C LEU A 142 6.18 -3.61 -0.64
N GLY A 143 5.49 -4.75 -0.67
CA GLY A 143 4.08 -4.84 -1.03
C GLY A 143 3.20 -4.03 -0.08
N TRP A 144 3.33 -4.25 1.24
CA TRP A 144 2.50 -3.50 2.20
C TRP A 144 2.87 -2.01 2.25
N GLN A 145 4.15 -1.67 2.06
CA GLN A 145 4.62 -0.28 1.98
C GLN A 145 4.02 0.45 0.77
N LEU A 146 3.92 -0.22 -0.38
CA LEU A 146 3.24 0.31 -1.57
C LEU A 146 1.72 0.42 -1.36
N CYS A 147 1.09 -0.51 -0.64
CA CYS A 147 -0.33 -0.35 -0.27
C CYS A 147 -0.55 0.83 0.70
N LEU A 148 0.42 1.12 1.57
CA LEU A 148 0.39 2.32 2.40
C LEU A 148 0.49 3.60 1.56
N PHE A 149 1.38 3.60 0.55
CA PHE A 149 1.44 4.68 -0.44
C PHE A 149 0.10 4.85 -1.16
N TRP A 150 -0.50 3.76 -1.63
CA TRP A 150 -1.82 3.78 -2.28
C TRP A 150 -2.91 4.32 -1.35
N THR A 151 -2.90 3.97 -0.07
CA THR A 151 -3.84 4.53 0.92
C THR A 151 -3.70 6.06 1.02
N GLY A 152 -2.47 6.56 1.12
CA GLY A 152 -2.21 8.00 1.17
C GLY A 152 -2.59 8.70 -0.14
N GLN A 153 -2.31 8.09 -1.30
CA GLN A 153 -2.71 8.60 -2.61
C GLN A 153 -4.24 8.68 -2.74
N SER A 154 -4.94 7.64 -2.29
CA SER A 154 -6.40 7.61 -2.27
C SER A 154 -6.99 8.74 -1.43
N LEU A 155 -6.35 9.08 -0.29
CA LEU A 155 -6.71 10.26 0.50
C LEU A 155 -6.46 11.58 -0.26
N LEU A 156 -5.41 11.70 -1.07
CA LEU A 156 -5.22 12.91 -1.90
C LEU A 156 -6.35 13.07 -2.92
N ASN A 157 -6.81 11.97 -3.53
CA ASN A 157 -7.99 12.00 -4.41
C ASN A 157 -9.27 12.40 -3.65
N VAL A 158 -9.51 11.81 -2.47
CA VAL A 158 -10.63 12.18 -1.59
C VAL A 158 -10.54 13.65 -1.17
N SER A 159 -9.34 14.20 -0.99
CA SER A 159 -9.17 15.60 -0.59
C SER A 159 -9.71 16.59 -1.62
N ILE A 160 -9.50 16.30 -2.91
CA ILE A 160 -10.03 17.08 -4.03
C ILE A 160 -11.55 16.97 -4.06
N TYR A 161 -12.07 15.74 -3.94
CA TYR A 161 -13.52 15.49 -3.93
C TYR A 161 -14.23 16.15 -2.74
N ALA A 162 -13.63 16.14 -1.55
CA ALA A 162 -14.15 16.81 -0.37
C ALA A 162 -14.14 18.34 -0.49
N ALA A 163 -13.09 18.90 -1.09
CA ALA A 163 -12.98 20.34 -1.32
C ALA A 163 -14.01 20.84 -2.35
N ASP A 164 -14.44 19.99 -3.27
CA ASP A 164 -15.43 20.29 -4.31
C ASP A 164 -16.89 20.28 -3.81
N ALA A 165 -17.13 19.99 -2.51
CA ALA A 165 -18.48 19.82 -1.96
C ALA A 165 -19.44 21.02 -2.12
N ILE A 166 -18.97 22.24 -2.41
CA ILE A 166 -19.85 23.37 -2.76
C ILE A 166 -19.83 23.64 -4.27
N LYS A 167 -18.64 23.57 -4.88
CA LYS A 167 -18.44 23.95 -6.29
C LYS A 167 -19.05 22.91 -7.23
N GLN A 168 -18.95 21.63 -6.87
CA GLN A 168 -19.44 20.48 -7.62
C GLN A 168 -19.01 20.51 -9.09
N GLU A 169 -17.75 20.90 -9.34
CA GLU A 169 -17.15 20.98 -10.67
C GLU A 169 -16.71 19.61 -11.19
N LEU A 170 -16.48 18.66 -10.29
CA LEU A 170 -16.06 17.30 -10.64
C LEU A 170 -17.23 16.50 -11.25
N PRO A 171 -16.99 15.74 -12.33
CA PRO A 171 -18.03 14.90 -12.91
C PRO A 171 -18.39 13.75 -11.98
N LEU A 172 -19.69 13.58 -11.70
CA LEU A 172 -20.19 12.48 -10.88
C LEU A 172 -20.43 11.23 -11.73
N VAL A 173 -20.14 10.06 -11.16
CA VAL A 173 -20.55 8.78 -11.72
C VAL A 173 -22.02 8.54 -11.37
N GLY A 174 -22.84 8.15 -12.35
CA GLY A 174 -24.28 7.88 -12.15
C GLY A 174 -25.18 9.11 -11.94
N GLY A 175 -24.60 10.29 -11.69
CA GLY A 175 -25.32 11.53 -11.40
C GLY A 175 -25.97 11.54 -10.00
N GLY A 176 -26.63 12.64 -9.64
CA GLY A 176 -27.36 12.74 -8.37
C GLY A 176 -26.70 13.65 -7.33
N THR A 177 -26.79 13.28 -6.05
CA THR A 177 -26.26 14.09 -4.95
C THR A 177 -24.77 13.85 -4.78
N HIS A 178 -23.97 14.91 -4.75
CA HIS A 178 -22.54 14.84 -4.45
C HIS A 178 -22.31 14.40 -2.98
N ASP A 179 -21.52 13.34 -2.78
CA ASP A 179 -21.42 12.66 -1.48
C ASP A 179 -20.90 13.57 -0.38
N TRP A 180 -19.77 14.26 -0.64
CA TRP A 180 -19.18 15.18 0.34
C TRP A 180 -20.04 16.41 0.60
N THR A 181 -20.91 16.83 -0.32
CA THR A 181 -21.92 17.87 -0.03
C THR A 181 -22.86 17.37 1.06
N TYR A 182 -23.40 16.17 0.88
CA TYR A 182 -24.30 15.56 1.83
C TYR A 182 -23.61 15.30 3.17
N LEU A 183 -22.45 14.63 3.17
CA LEU A 183 -21.72 14.30 4.39
C LEU A 183 -21.35 15.53 5.20
N LEU A 184 -20.77 16.56 4.57
CA LEU A 184 -20.40 17.80 5.26
C LEU A 184 -21.63 18.57 5.76
N THR A 185 -22.75 18.49 5.07
CA THR A 185 -24.01 19.07 5.55
C THR A 185 -24.49 18.38 6.82
N GLU A 186 -24.54 17.05 6.81
CA GLU A 186 -25.00 16.24 7.94
C GLU A 186 -24.12 16.42 9.19
N VAL A 187 -22.80 16.57 9.02
CA VAL A 187 -21.88 16.81 10.15
C VAL A 187 -21.69 18.29 10.49
N GLY A 188 -22.39 19.21 9.81
CA GLY A 188 -22.34 20.65 10.09
C GLY A 188 -21.05 21.35 9.66
N LEU A 189 -20.27 20.76 8.75
CA LEU A 189 -19.00 21.29 8.23
C LEU A 189 -19.09 21.83 6.80
N ILE A 190 -20.28 21.91 6.20
CA ILE A 190 -20.46 22.38 4.81
C ILE A 190 -19.95 23.80 4.58
N ALA A 191 -19.79 24.62 5.62
CA ALA A 191 -19.17 25.95 5.50
C ALA A 191 -17.63 25.91 5.31
N HIS A 192 -17.00 24.74 5.43
CA HIS A 192 -15.53 24.59 5.47
C HIS A 192 -14.97 23.47 4.55
N PRO A 193 -15.46 23.27 3.32
CA PRO A 193 -15.05 22.15 2.47
C PRO A 193 -13.55 22.20 2.12
N GLU A 194 -13.02 23.39 1.80
CA GLU A 194 -11.59 23.55 1.49
C GLU A 194 -10.69 23.21 2.69
N ALA A 195 -11.12 23.56 3.91
CA ALA A 195 -10.35 23.25 5.11
C ALA A 195 -10.33 21.74 5.38
N VAL A 196 -11.47 21.07 5.17
CA VAL A 196 -11.56 19.61 5.25
C VAL A 196 -10.69 18.95 4.18
N GLY A 197 -10.79 19.41 2.92
CA GLY A 197 -9.93 18.94 1.84
C GLY A 197 -8.45 19.08 2.17
N ARG A 198 -8.00 20.26 2.62
CA ARG A 198 -6.61 20.48 3.05
C ARG A 198 -6.19 19.55 4.19
N ALA A 199 -7.05 19.31 5.18
CA ALA A 199 -6.74 18.38 6.27
C ALA A 199 -6.54 16.95 5.77
N ILE A 200 -7.44 16.47 4.90
CA ILE A 200 -7.35 15.14 4.28
C ILE A 200 -6.09 15.05 3.41
N PHE A 201 -5.79 16.08 2.64
CA PHE A 201 -4.58 16.17 1.83
C PHE A 201 -3.32 15.99 2.68
N LEU A 202 -3.20 16.75 3.77
CA LEU A 202 -2.03 16.68 4.67
C LEU A 202 -1.88 15.30 5.31
N ILE A 203 -2.99 14.67 5.70
CA ILE A 203 -2.98 13.29 6.22
C ILE A 203 -2.50 12.30 5.15
N GLY A 204 -3.04 12.40 3.93
CA GLY A 204 -2.63 11.57 2.79
C GLY A 204 -1.15 11.72 2.47
N SER A 205 -0.66 12.96 2.41
CA SER A 205 0.76 13.26 2.22
C SER A 205 1.62 12.68 3.33
N ALA A 206 1.23 12.84 4.60
CA ALA A 206 1.98 12.27 5.73
C ALA A 206 2.10 10.74 5.63
N ILE A 207 1.03 10.05 5.22
CA ILE A 207 1.02 8.61 4.99
C ILE A 207 1.97 8.21 3.83
N ILE A 208 1.95 8.97 2.72
CA ILE A 208 2.87 8.77 1.59
C ILE A 208 4.33 8.91 2.03
N PHE A 209 4.67 9.99 2.74
CA PHE A 209 6.03 10.21 3.21
C PHE A 209 6.46 9.16 4.23
N TYR A 210 5.54 8.67 5.06
CA TYR A 210 5.81 7.55 5.94
C TYR A 210 6.10 6.26 5.15
N SER A 211 5.37 5.99 4.07
CA SER A 211 5.69 4.89 3.14
C SER A 211 7.10 5.04 2.56
N PHE A 212 7.48 6.22 2.06
CA PHE A 212 8.84 6.47 1.54
C PHE A 212 9.92 6.23 2.60
N TYR A 213 9.70 6.74 3.82
CA TYR A 213 10.58 6.50 4.94
C TYR A 213 10.76 5.00 5.21
N LEU A 214 9.68 4.21 5.19
CA LEU A 214 9.73 2.77 5.43
C LEU A 214 10.45 2.02 4.30
N ILE A 215 10.18 2.36 3.04
CA ILE A 215 10.86 1.77 1.87
C ILE A 215 12.37 2.05 1.93
N GLY A 216 12.74 3.30 2.22
CA GLY A 216 14.13 3.73 2.35
C GLY A 216 14.83 3.11 3.55
N ARG A 217 14.18 3.08 4.72
CA ARG A 217 14.72 2.45 5.93
C ARG A 217 14.98 0.97 5.72
N ASP A 218 14.07 0.26 5.07
CA ASP A 218 14.26 -1.16 4.76
C ASP A 218 15.35 -1.39 3.70
N ALA A 219 15.60 -0.41 2.82
CA ALA A 219 16.73 -0.46 1.88
C ALA A 219 18.07 -0.41 2.64
N VAL A 220 18.17 0.47 3.65
CA VAL A 220 19.41 0.67 4.42
C VAL A 220 19.62 -0.39 5.50
N ARG A 221 18.58 -0.78 6.24
CA ARG A 221 18.72 -1.71 7.38
C ARG A 221 19.03 -3.15 6.97
N ARG A 222 18.78 -3.53 5.72
CA ARG A 222 18.95 -4.90 5.24
C ARG A 222 20.24 -5.09 4.44
N GLU A 223 21.06 -4.05 4.23
CA GLU A 223 22.30 -4.09 3.43
C GLU A 223 23.36 -3.13 3.99
N PRO A 224 24.63 -3.55 4.19
CA PRO A 224 25.73 -2.63 4.46
C PRO A 224 26.05 -1.81 3.19
N VAL A 225 25.96 -0.48 3.27
CA VAL A 225 26.23 0.43 2.16
C VAL A 225 27.75 0.59 2.00
N VAL A 226 28.33 -0.08 1.01
CA VAL A 226 29.68 0.24 0.52
C VAL A 226 29.53 1.01 -0.80
N LEU A 227 29.69 2.32 -0.73
CA LEU A 227 29.85 3.16 -1.93
C LEU A 227 31.21 2.80 -2.50
N GLY A 228 31.23 2.14 -3.66
CA GLY A 228 32.45 1.59 -4.25
C GLY A 228 33.60 2.60 -4.25
N ASP A 229 34.82 2.10 -4.03
CA ASP A 229 36.05 2.89 -4.02
C ASP A 229 36.20 3.65 -5.34
N MET A 230 35.71 4.90 -5.40
CA MET A 230 36.09 5.82 -6.45
C MET A 230 37.54 6.24 -6.20
N LYS A 231 38.48 5.46 -6.70
CA LYS A 231 39.84 5.93 -6.93
C LYS A 231 39.80 6.94 -8.08
N LEU A 232 39.60 8.20 -7.75
CA LEU A 232 39.99 9.31 -8.61
C LEU A 232 41.49 9.50 -8.45
N TYR A 233 42.21 9.11 -9.52
CA TYR A 233 43.66 9.20 -9.78
C TYR A 233 44.55 8.11 -9.17
#